data_AF-A0A1F3CZV2-F1
#
_entry.id   AF-A0A1F3CZV2-F1
#
_cell.length_a   1.000
_cell.length_b   1.000
_cell.length_c   1.000
_cell.angle_alpha   90.00
_cell.angle_beta   90.00
_cell.angle_gamma   90.00
#
_symmetry.space_group_name_H-M   'P 1'
#
loop_
_entity.id
_entity.type
_entity.pdbx_description
1 polymer ?
#
loop_
_entity_poly.entity_id
_entity_poly.type
_entity_poly.pdbx_seq_one_letter_code
_entity_poly.pdbx_strand_id
1 'polypeptide(L)'
;MLFVFIGCGESTPEAESTVNNSTLKEEVVKDYNYYLERIKNDEKWMIEVKKQAEEMGVSVDSALSKNAKYMAKQNGFVDETENEVQAQINIIKNNKEWYENVKAQAKERQISVDSMLIRSANYVISQREN
;
A
#
# COMPACT_ATOMS: atom_id res chain seq x y z
N MET A 1 23.23 35.38 66.96
CA MET A 1 23.55 33.96 66.64
C MET A 1 22.28 33.38 66.06
N LEU A 2 22.09 33.21 64.75
CA LEU A 2 22.87 32.49 63.73
C LEU A 2 22.94 30.97 63.98
N PHE A 3 22.27 30.23 63.07
CA PHE A 3 22.40 28.80 62.66
C PHE A 3 21.80 27.69 63.55
N VAL A 4 21.31 26.53 63.07
CA VAL A 4 20.91 25.97 61.74
C VAL A 4 20.19 24.62 61.98
N PHE A 5 19.25 24.33 61.06
CA PHE A 5 18.54 23.10 60.63
C PHE A 5 18.80 21.71 61.25
N ILE A 6 17.74 20.88 61.20
CA ILE A 6 17.56 19.46 60.72
C ILE A 6 16.24 19.00 61.38
N GLY A 7 15.21 18.39 60.78
CA GLY A 7 15.01 17.55 59.60
C GLY A 7 14.04 16.40 59.98
N CYS A 8 13.31 15.86 59.00
CA CYS A 8 12.35 14.72 59.06
C CYS A 8 11.03 14.96 59.82
N GLY A 9 9.82 14.74 59.28
CA GLY A 9 9.39 14.01 58.10
C GLY A 9 8.36 12.98 58.54
N GLU A 10 7.07 13.17 58.22
CA GLU A 10 6.15 12.05 58.01
C GLU A 10 5.01 12.44 57.07
N SER A 11 4.78 11.50 56.18
CA SER A 11 4.11 11.52 54.90
C SER A 11 2.59 11.39 54.96
N THR A 12 1.89 12.14 54.10
CA THR A 12 0.83 11.56 53.25
C THR A 12 0.84 12.29 51.91
N PRO A 13 1.24 11.65 50.80
CA PRO A 13 0.88 12.12 49.49
C PRO A 13 -0.58 11.75 49.23
N GLU A 14 -1.44 12.76 49.09
CA GLU A 14 -2.73 12.60 48.43
C GLU A 14 -2.47 11.95 47.08
N ALA A 15 -3.12 10.80 46.86
CA ALA A 15 -3.02 10.05 45.63
C ALA A 15 -3.62 10.88 44.49
N GLU A 16 -2.76 11.62 43.79
CA GLU A 16 -3.05 12.11 42.46
C GLU A 16 -3.32 10.89 41.58
N SER A 17 -4.60 10.67 41.27
CA SER A 17 -5.02 9.73 40.26
C SER A 17 -4.52 10.23 38.91
N THR A 18 -3.29 9.87 38.57
CA THR A 18 -2.78 9.95 37.21
C THR A 18 -3.57 8.95 36.40
N VAL A 19 -4.66 9.43 35.80
CA VAL A 19 -5.34 8.77 34.70
C VAL A 19 -4.33 8.79 33.54
N ASN A 20 -3.49 7.76 33.51
CA ASN A 20 -2.64 7.42 32.38
C ASN A 20 -3.57 7.01 31.23
N ASN A 21 -4.11 8.02 30.54
CA ASN A 21 -4.79 7.82 29.28
C ASN A 21 -3.71 7.54 28.22
N SER A 22 -3.18 6.32 28.27
CA SER A 22 -2.32 5.76 27.24
C SER A 22 -3.18 5.60 26.00
N THR A 23 -3.31 6.68 25.23
CA THR A 23 -3.90 6.68 23.90
C THR A 23 -3.09 5.72 23.05
N LEU A 24 -3.60 4.51 22.88
CA LEU A 24 -3.20 3.61 21.81
C LEU A 24 -3.39 4.39 20.51
N LYS A 25 -2.28 4.92 19.96
CA LYS A 25 -2.28 5.48 18.62
C LYS A 25 -2.59 4.30 17.70
N GLU A 26 -3.85 4.19 17.27
CA GLU A 26 -4.21 3.28 16.20
C GLU A 26 -3.30 3.62 15.01
N GLU A 27 -2.43 2.67 14.66
CA GLU A 27 -1.55 2.81 13.52
C GLU A 27 -2.41 2.77 12.27
N VAL A 28 -2.63 3.94 11.66
CA VAL A 28 -3.42 4.05 10.44
C VAL A 28 -2.70 3.29 9.33
N VAL A 29 -3.31 2.19 8.87
CA VAL A 29 -2.82 1.41 7.74
C VAL A 29 -2.84 2.29 6.50
N LYS A 30 -1.67 2.54 5.92
CA LYS A 30 -1.49 3.41 4.75
C LYS A 30 -1.68 2.61 3.46
N ASP A 31 -2.87 2.04 3.29
CA ASP A 31 -3.25 1.24 2.14
C ASP A 31 -3.65 2.09 0.91
N TYR A 32 -4.16 1.42 -0.13
CA TYR A 32 -4.68 2.08 -1.33
C TYR A 32 -5.78 3.10 -1.02
N ASN A 33 -6.75 2.76 -0.17
CA ASN A 33 -7.90 3.62 0.11
C ASN A 33 -7.48 4.85 0.92
N TYR A 34 -6.56 4.68 1.87
CA TYR A 34 -5.95 5.77 2.61
C TYR A 34 -5.35 6.80 1.65
N TYR A 35 -4.54 6.36 0.67
CA TYR A 35 -3.94 7.27 -0.29
C TYR A 35 -4.94 7.84 -1.29
N LEU A 36 -5.95 7.09 -1.69
CA LEU A 36 -7.01 7.58 -2.57
C LEU A 36 -7.71 8.80 -1.94
N GLU A 37 -8.11 8.68 -0.67
CA GLU A 37 -8.72 9.79 0.06
C GLU A 37 -7.72 10.91 0.37
N ARG A 38 -6.49 10.56 0.76
CA ARG A 38 -5.47 11.57 1.08
C ARG A 38 -5.11 12.44 -0.11
N ILE A 39 -5.00 11.85 -1.31
CA ILE A 39 -4.70 12.56 -2.55
C ILE A 39 -5.91 13.40 -2.95
N LYS A 40 -7.11 12.82 -2.96
CA LYS A 40 -8.36 13.51 -3.35
C LYS A 40 -8.64 14.77 -2.53
N ASN A 41 -8.32 14.74 -1.23
CA ASN A 41 -8.50 15.86 -0.32
C ASN A 41 -7.30 16.84 -0.30
N ASP A 42 -6.23 16.56 -1.04
CA ASP A 42 -5.07 17.45 -1.19
C ASP A 42 -5.17 18.22 -2.50
N GLU A 43 -5.55 19.50 -2.42
CA GLU A 43 -5.76 20.33 -3.61
C GLU A 43 -4.50 20.42 -4.49
N LYS A 44 -3.32 20.59 -3.88
CA LYS A 44 -2.05 20.69 -4.62
C LYS A 44 -1.74 19.38 -5.32
N TRP A 45 -1.92 18.25 -4.64
CA TRP A 45 -1.68 16.95 -5.25
C TRP A 45 -2.69 16.66 -6.37
N MET A 46 -3.97 17.00 -6.18
CA MET A 46 -4.98 16.80 -7.23
C MET A 46 -4.71 17.61 -8.49
N ILE A 47 -4.10 18.79 -8.38
CA ILE A 47 -3.65 19.56 -9.56
C ILE A 47 -2.63 18.75 -10.35
N GLU A 48 -1.62 18.18 -9.69
CA GLU A 48 -0.61 17.33 -10.34
C GLU A 48 -1.22 16.07 -10.95
N VAL A 49 -2.17 15.43 -10.26
CA VAL A 49 -2.88 14.25 -10.79
C VAL A 49 -3.67 14.59 -12.05
N LYS A 50 -4.36 15.74 -12.08
CA LYS A 50 -5.10 16.19 -13.28
C LYS A 50 -4.15 16.46 -14.44
N LYS A 51 -3.04 17.15 -14.17
CA LYS A 51 -2.00 17.40 -15.17
C LYS A 51 -1.43 16.09 -15.74
N GLN A 52 -1.10 15.12 -14.88
CA GLN A 52 -0.66 13.79 -15.33
C GLN A 52 -1.72 13.07 -16.16
N ALA A 53 -3.01 13.18 -15.78
CA ALA A 53 -4.10 12.57 -16.53
C ALA A 53 -4.18 13.13 -17.97
N GLU A 54 -4.05 14.45 -18.11
CA GLU A 54 -3.99 15.13 -19.41
C GLU A 54 -2.76 14.72 -20.23
N GLU A 55 -1.56 14.75 -19.63
CA GLU A 55 -0.30 14.35 -20.28
C GLU A 55 -0.32 12.89 -20.77
N MET A 56 -0.97 12.01 -20.01
CA MET A 56 -1.08 10.59 -20.33
C MET A 56 -2.29 10.24 -21.20
N GLY A 57 -3.22 11.17 -21.43
CA GLY A 57 -4.46 10.91 -22.15
C GLY A 57 -5.38 9.90 -21.45
N VAL A 58 -5.41 9.89 -20.11
CA VAL A 58 -6.27 9.01 -19.29
C VAL A 58 -7.25 9.82 -18.45
N SER A 59 -8.24 9.17 -17.83
CA SER A 59 -9.16 9.85 -16.92
C SER A 59 -8.47 10.27 -15.62
N VAL A 60 -8.97 11.33 -14.98
CA VAL A 60 -8.49 11.79 -13.67
C VAL A 60 -8.60 10.68 -12.62
N ASP A 61 -9.68 9.90 -12.63
CA ASP A 61 -9.87 8.76 -11.71
C ASP A 61 -8.84 7.65 -11.91
N SER A 62 -8.45 7.39 -13.17
CA SER A 62 -7.40 6.43 -13.49
C SER A 62 -6.04 6.92 -13.01
N ALA A 63 -5.72 8.20 -13.21
CA ALA A 63 -4.49 8.81 -12.73
C ALA A 63 -4.43 8.84 -11.19
N LEU A 64 -5.55 9.18 -10.53
CA LEU A 64 -5.70 9.16 -9.08
C LEU A 64 -5.46 7.75 -8.52
N SER A 65 -6.14 6.76 -9.08
CA SER A 65 -5.97 5.36 -8.67
C SER A 65 -4.54 4.89 -8.83
N LYS A 66 -3.87 5.25 -9.93
CA LYS A 66 -2.47 4.91 -10.16
C LYS A 66 -1.54 5.55 -9.12
N ASN A 67 -1.76 6.83 -8.80
CA ASN A 67 -1.01 7.54 -7.77
C ASN A 67 -1.24 6.93 -6.38
N ALA A 68 -2.48 6.61 -6.02
CA ALA A 68 -2.81 5.98 -4.75
C ALA A 68 -2.12 4.61 -4.59
N LYS A 69 -2.18 3.76 -5.62
CA LYS A 69 -1.48 2.46 -5.63
C LYS A 69 0.03 2.62 -5.49
N TYR A 70 0.61 3.58 -6.21
CA TYR A 70 2.04 3.87 -6.11
C TYR A 70 2.44 4.27 -4.69
N MET A 71 1.69 5.19 -4.07
CA MET A 71 1.99 5.68 -2.73
C MET A 71 1.84 4.61 -1.65
N ALA A 72 0.80 3.77 -1.75
CA ALA A 72 0.61 2.62 -0.89
C ALA A 72 1.83 1.69 -0.97
N LYS A 73 2.26 1.35 -2.19
CA LYS A 73 3.44 0.51 -2.45
C LYS A 73 4.72 1.12 -1.88
N GLN A 74 4.94 2.43 -2.03
CA GLN A 74 6.09 3.13 -1.45
C GLN A 74 6.09 3.12 0.08
N ASN A 75 4.92 2.99 0.72
CA ASN A 75 4.79 2.90 2.17
C ASN A 75 4.74 1.45 2.68
N GLY A 76 5.11 0.48 1.84
CA GLY A 76 5.21 -0.93 2.21
C GLY A 76 3.88 -1.67 2.18
N PHE A 77 2.79 -1.04 1.72
CA PHE A 77 1.55 -1.78 1.44
C PHE A 77 1.77 -2.64 0.20
N VAL A 78 1.58 -3.95 0.35
CA VAL A 78 1.68 -4.88 -0.76
C VAL A 78 0.28 -5.41 -1.06
N ASP A 79 -0.18 -5.17 -2.28
CA ASP A 79 -1.44 -5.74 -2.76
C ASP A 79 -1.25 -7.25 -2.90
N GLU A 80 -1.96 -8.03 -2.07
CA GLU A 80 -1.88 -9.49 -2.04
C GLU A 80 -2.18 -10.10 -3.42
N THR A 81 -3.12 -9.50 -4.16
CA THR A 81 -3.43 -9.95 -5.52
C THR A 81 -2.31 -9.65 -6.50
N GLU A 82 -1.66 -8.49 -6.43
CA GLU A 82 -0.49 -8.17 -7.27
C GLU A 82 0.67 -9.14 -6.99
N ASN A 83 0.88 -9.47 -5.72
CA ASN A 83 1.88 -10.45 -5.28
C ASN A 83 1.59 -11.85 -5.81
N GLU A 84 0.36 -12.32 -5.68
CA GLU A 84 -0.03 -13.65 -6.16
C GLU A 84 0.14 -13.74 -7.68
N VAL A 85 -0.28 -12.71 -8.42
CA VAL A 85 -0.06 -12.61 -9.87
C VAL A 85 1.42 -12.70 -10.19
N GLN A 86 2.27 -11.95 -9.49
CA GLN A 86 3.71 -11.96 -9.74
C GLN A 86 4.34 -13.32 -9.40
N ALA A 87 3.92 -13.96 -8.32
CA ALA A 87 4.36 -15.31 -7.96
C ALA A 87 3.97 -16.32 -9.04
N GLN A 88 2.74 -16.24 -9.55
CA GLN A 88 2.27 -17.11 -10.61
C GLN A 88 3.00 -16.84 -11.94
N ILE A 89 3.31 -15.59 -12.27
CA ILE A 89 4.16 -15.25 -13.43
C ILE A 89 5.53 -15.94 -13.32
N ASN A 90 6.14 -15.94 -12.13
CA ASN A 90 7.43 -16.58 -11.92
C ASN A 90 7.35 -18.11 -12.10
N ILE A 91 6.27 -18.74 -11.62
CA ILE A 91 6.00 -20.16 -11.87
C ILE A 91 5.90 -20.44 -13.37
N ILE A 92 5.15 -19.61 -14.11
CA ILE A 92 5.01 -19.75 -15.56
C ILE A 92 6.36 -19.61 -16.26
N LYS A 93 7.16 -18.58 -15.92
CA LYS A 93 8.49 -18.35 -16.51
C LYS A 93 9.47 -19.49 -16.26
N ASN A 94 9.41 -20.10 -15.07
CA ASN A 94 10.29 -21.22 -14.70
C ASN A 94 9.87 -22.54 -15.35
N ASN A 95 8.63 -22.65 -15.85
CA ASN A 95 8.19 -23.79 -16.64
C ASN A 95 8.41 -23.51 -18.13
N LYS A 96 9.45 -24.11 -18.72
CA LYS A 96 9.83 -23.88 -20.12
C LYS A 96 8.68 -24.11 -21.09
N GLU A 97 7.98 -25.24 -20.98
CA GLU A 97 6.88 -25.60 -21.89
C GLU A 97 5.73 -24.60 -21.81
N TRP A 98 5.31 -24.26 -20.58
CA TRP A 98 4.26 -23.29 -20.37
C TRP A 98 4.67 -21.90 -20.88
N TYR A 99 5.90 -21.47 -20.60
CA TYR A 99 6.36 -20.16 -21.04
C TYR A 99 6.42 -20.05 -22.57
N GLU A 100 6.86 -21.09 -23.28
CA GLU A 100 6.81 -21.09 -24.75
C GLU A 100 5.37 -21.02 -25.28
N ASN A 101 4.43 -21.72 -24.65
CA ASN A 101 3.00 -21.63 -25.00
C ASN A 101 2.45 -20.21 -24.79
N VAL A 102 2.86 -19.53 -23.72
CA VAL A 102 2.49 -18.13 -23.46
C VAL A 102 3.06 -17.19 -24.53
N LYS A 103 4.30 -17.39 -24.97
CA LYS A 103 4.88 -16.61 -26.08
C LYS A 103 4.15 -16.84 -27.40
N ALA A 104 3.78 -18.08 -27.70
CA ALA A 104 3.01 -18.42 -28.89
C ALA A 104 1.65 -17.71 -28.89
N GLN A 105 0.93 -17.76 -27.75
CA GLN A 105 -0.34 -17.05 -27.58
C GLN A 105 -0.19 -15.52 -27.66
N ALA A 106 0.89 -14.96 -27.10
CA ALA A 106 1.17 -13.53 -27.20
C ALA A 106 1.35 -13.09 -28.67
N LYS A 107 2.09 -13.90 -29.45
CA LYS A 107 2.30 -13.68 -30.88
C LYS A 107 1.00 -13.79 -31.68
N GLU A 108 0.22 -14.83 -31.44
CA GLU A 108 -1.08 -15.04 -32.10
C GLU A 108 -2.05 -13.87 -31.85
N ARG A 109 -2.06 -13.36 -30.61
CA ARG A 109 -2.93 -12.26 -30.18
C ARG A 109 -2.35 -10.87 -30.44
N GLN A 110 -1.15 -10.77 -30.98
CA GLN A 110 -0.45 -9.51 -31.25
C GLN A 110 -0.31 -8.60 -30.01
N ILE A 111 -0.02 -9.18 -28.85
CA ILE A 111 0.24 -8.46 -27.60
C ILE A 111 1.64 -8.78 -27.07
N SER A 112 2.12 -7.98 -26.11
CA SER A 112 3.41 -8.28 -25.46
C SER A 112 3.35 -9.57 -24.65
N VAL A 113 4.50 -10.26 -24.56
CA VAL A 113 4.65 -11.46 -23.73
C VAL A 113 4.30 -11.16 -22.27
N ASP A 114 4.69 -10.00 -21.75
CA ASP A 114 4.34 -9.58 -20.38
C ASP A 114 2.83 -9.44 -20.18
N SER A 115 2.10 -8.87 -21.15
CA SER A 115 0.63 -8.78 -21.09
C SER A 115 0.00 -10.18 -21.07
N MET A 116 0.54 -11.11 -21.87
CA MET A 116 0.04 -12.48 -21.92
C MET A 116 0.39 -13.28 -20.66
N LEU A 117 1.55 -13.01 -20.04
CA LEU A 117 1.95 -13.58 -18.75
C LEU A 117 0.98 -13.17 -17.64
N ILE A 118 0.65 -11.88 -17.55
CA ILE A 118 -0.32 -11.37 -16.56
C ILE A 118 -1.68 -12.04 -16.77
N ARG A 119 -2.16 -12.13 -18.01
CA ARG A 119 -3.44 -12.82 -18.32
C ARG A 119 -3.42 -14.29 -17.93
N SER A 120 -2.33 -14.99 -18.24
CA SER A 120 -2.18 -16.42 -17.93
C SER A 120 -2.10 -16.65 -16.41
N ALA A 121 -1.42 -15.77 -15.69
CA ALA A 121 -1.34 -15.80 -14.23
C ALA A 121 -2.72 -15.57 -13.59
N ASN A 122 -3.43 -14.52 -13.99
CA ASN A 122 -4.79 -14.23 -13.52
C ASN A 122 -5.76 -15.37 -13.80
N TYR A 123 -5.67 -16.00 -14.98
CA TYR A 123 -6.51 -17.15 -15.31
C TYR A 123 -6.31 -18.28 -14.30
N VAL A 124 -5.07 -18.66 -14.02
CA VAL A 124 -4.77 -19.74 -13.05
C VAL A 124 -5.28 -19.42 -11.66
N ILE A 125 -5.10 -18.17 -11.19
CA ILE A 125 -5.58 -17.72 -9.88
C ILE A 125 -7.10 -17.83 -9.82
N SER A 126 -7.81 -17.31 -10.84
CA SER A 126 -9.28 -17.37 -10.91
C SER A 126 -9.84 -18.79 -10.97
N GLN A 127 -9.08 -19.77 -11.47
CA GLN A 127 -9.50 -21.18 -11.49
C GLN A 127 -9.36 -21.87 -10.13
N ARG A 128 -8.62 -21.29 -9.17
CA ARG A 128 -8.50 -21.82 -7.80
C ARG A 128 -9.61 -21.33 -6.88
N GLU A 129 -10.13 -20.14 -7.17
CA GLU A 129 -11.18 -19.48 -6.39
C GLU A 129 -12.59 -19.97 -6.73
N ASN A 130 -12.73 -20.76 -7.80
CA ASN A 130 -13.97 -21.42 -8.23
C ASN A 130 -13.96 -22.91 -7.89
#